data_AF-A0A1F0MS70-F1
#
_entry.id   AF-A0A1F0MS70-F1
#
_cell.length_a   1.000
_cell.length_b   1.000
_cell.length_c   1.000
_cell.angle_alpha   90.00
_cell.angle_beta   90.00
_cell.angle_gamma   90.00
#
_symmetry.space_group_name_H-M   'P 1'
#
loop_
_entity.id
_entity.type
_entity.pdbx_description
1 polymer ?
#
loop_
_entity_poly.entity_id
_entity_poly.type
_entity_poly.pdbx_seq_one_letter_code
_entity_poly.pdbx_strand_id
1 'polypeptide(L)'
;MLKQYGDKKIALANQGTDDEYQQQILHQSSTVTSETLMYTTTFIMAVLAWALPEGAAIYSLLVLLPGTLAQTAGALWMQNYAPRPRPPKIFTLSTLPIWIFLAITFAGIAFNDFDGDPGGTIGMVIGAVVGGGAAAYFAPRFQRHKRRDDEARLNADLED
;
A
#
# COMPACT_ATOMS: atom_id res chain seq x y z
N MET A 1 14.75 -10.19 12.85
CA MET A 1 15.29 -8.84 12.55
C MET A 1 14.20 -7.78 12.47
N LEU A 2 13.14 -7.96 11.67
CA LEU A 2 12.07 -6.96 11.53
C LEU A 2 11.33 -6.64 12.84
N LYS A 3 11.07 -7.66 13.68
CA LYS A 3 10.50 -7.51 15.04
C LYS A 3 11.33 -6.52 15.88
N GLN A 4 12.59 -6.87 16.15
CA GLN A 4 13.54 -6.03 16.91
C GLN A 4 13.70 -4.62 16.33
N TYR A 5 13.75 -4.48 15.01
CA TYR A 5 13.84 -3.17 14.36
C TYR A 5 12.60 -2.31 14.67
N GLY A 6 11.40 -2.87 14.48
CA GLY A 6 10.15 -2.19 14.79
C GLY A 6 10.04 -1.84 16.27
N ASP A 7 10.39 -2.77 17.16
CA ASP A 7 10.35 -2.56 18.61
C ASP A 7 11.24 -1.38 19.03
N LYS A 8 12.46 -1.29 18.48
CA LYS A 8 13.38 -0.18 18.72
C LYS A 8 12.82 1.16 18.23
N LYS A 9 12.11 1.17 17.09
CA LYS A 9 11.48 2.37 16.55
C LYS A 9 10.27 2.82 17.38
N ILE A 10 9.45 1.88 17.84
CA ILE A 10 8.33 2.18 18.74
C ILE A 10 8.84 2.70 20.09
N ALA A 11 9.87 2.06 20.67
CA ALA A 11 10.47 2.53 21.92
C ALA A 11 11.01 3.97 21.80
N LEU A 12 11.68 4.28 20.69
CA LEU A 12 12.17 5.63 20.42
C LEU A 12 11.02 6.64 20.25
N ALA A 13 9.95 6.25 19.55
CA ALA A 13 8.77 7.11 19.38
C ALA A 13 8.09 7.40 20.72
N ASN A 14 7.93 6.37 21.57
CA ASN A 14 7.30 6.49 22.88
C ASN A 14 8.16 7.27 23.89
N GLN A 15 9.49 7.34 23.71
CA GLN A 15 10.36 8.18 24.53
C GLN A 15 10.01 9.68 24.39
N GLY A 16 9.44 10.09 23.25
CA GLY A 16 9.02 11.46 23.00
C GLY A 16 7.62 11.81 23.52
N THR A 17 6.98 10.90 24.27
CA THR A 17 5.60 11.07 24.77
C THR A 17 5.56 10.83 26.28
N ASP A 18 4.85 11.69 27.01
CA ASP A 18 4.80 11.64 28.47
C ASP A 18 3.71 10.71 29.03
N ASP A 19 2.66 10.44 28.24
CA ASP A 19 1.51 9.66 28.67
C ASP A 19 0.91 8.81 27.52
N GLU A 20 -0.03 7.93 27.87
CA GLU A 20 -0.72 7.04 26.93
C GLU A 20 -1.57 7.80 25.90
N TYR A 21 -2.12 8.96 26.27
CA TYR A 21 -2.91 9.79 25.37
C TYR A 21 -2.03 10.38 24.26
N GLN A 22 -0.84 10.88 24.60
CA GLN A 22 0.16 11.37 23.64
C GLN A 22 0.63 10.23 22.72
N GLN A 23 0.84 9.01 23.22
CA GLN A 23 1.16 7.85 22.39
C GLN A 23 0.04 7.52 21.40
N GLN A 24 -1.22 7.58 21.86
CA GLN A 24 -2.37 7.37 21.00
C GLN A 24 -2.47 8.44 19.89
N ILE A 25 -2.29 9.72 20.24
CA ILE A 25 -2.30 10.81 19.26
C ILE A 25 -1.14 10.68 18.27
N LEU A 26 0.05 10.29 18.72
CA LEU A 26 1.19 10.00 17.85
C LEU A 26 0.89 8.87 16.85
N HIS A 27 0.23 7.80 17.30
CA HIS A 27 -0.20 6.72 16.42
C HIS A 27 -1.25 7.17 15.38
N GLN A 28 -2.22 7.98 15.80
CA GLN A 28 -3.22 8.57 14.89
C GLN A 28 -2.57 9.49 13.87
N SER A 29 -1.62 10.34 14.30
CA SER A 29 -0.81 11.18 13.41
C SER A 29 -0.06 10.33 12.38
N SER A 30 0.60 9.24 12.80
CA SER A 30 1.30 8.34 11.90
C SER A 30 0.36 7.71 10.85
N THR A 31 -0.88 7.39 11.24
CA THR A 31 -1.91 6.90 10.31
C THR A 31 -2.24 7.95 9.26
N VAL A 32 -2.50 9.20 9.67
CA VAL A 32 -2.79 10.32 8.75
C VAL A 32 -1.60 10.58 7.83
N THR A 33 -0.37 10.54 8.33
CA THR A 33 0.84 10.71 7.53
C THR A 33 0.98 9.59 6.51
N SER A 34 0.75 8.33 6.90
CA SER A 34 0.84 7.18 5.99
C SER A 34 -0.18 7.28 4.86
N GLU A 35 -1.43 7.64 5.16
CA GLU A 35 -2.48 7.87 4.16
C GLU A 35 -2.10 9.02 3.22
N THR A 36 -1.68 10.16 3.79
CA THR A 36 -1.26 11.33 3.00
C THR A 36 -0.11 10.99 2.06
N LEU A 37 0.88 10.25 2.55
CA LEU A 37 2.02 9.79 1.76
C LEU A 37 1.58 8.90 0.60
N MET A 38 0.57 8.04 0.81
CA MET A 38 0.01 7.22 -0.28
C MET A 38 -0.66 8.08 -1.37
N TYR A 39 -1.42 9.12 -1.00
CA TYR A 39 -1.98 10.05 -2.00
C TYR A 39 -0.88 10.83 -2.74
N THR A 40 0.09 11.39 -2.01
CA THR A 40 1.17 12.19 -2.61
C THR A 40 2.04 11.34 -3.53
N THR A 41 2.39 10.11 -3.13
CA THR A 41 3.16 9.20 -3.98
C THR A 41 2.40 8.79 -5.24
N THR A 42 1.10 8.51 -5.13
CA THR A 42 0.26 8.19 -6.31
C THR A 42 0.12 9.40 -7.25
N PHE A 43 0.04 10.62 -6.70
CA PHE A 43 0.06 11.85 -7.49
C PHE A 43 1.41 12.05 -8.21
N ILE A 44 2.53 11.87 -7.51
CA ILE A 44 3.88 11.97 -8.11
C ILE A 44 4.05 10.93 -9.23
N MET A 45 3.59 9.71 -9.01
CA MET A 45 3.56 8.67 -10.03
C MET A 45 2.81 9.13 -11.29
N ALA A 46 1.63 9.73 -11.14
CA ALA A 46 0.87 10.26 -12.26
C ALA A 46 1.65 11.36 -13.00
N VAL A 47 2.26 12.31 -12.28
CA VAL A 47 3.09 13.36 -12.90
C VAL A 47 4.26 12.75 -13.68
N LEU A 48 4.96 11.77 -13.10
CA LEU A 48 6.10 11.12 -13.75
C LEU A 48 5.72 10.35 -15.02
N ALA A 49 4.56 9.70 -15.04
CA ALA A 49 4.09 9.00 -16.24
C ALA A 49 3.93 9.93 -17.46
N TRP A 50 3.63 11.21 -17.23
CA TRP A 50 3.51 12.21 -18.29
C TRP A 50 4.81 12.97 -18.57
N ALA A 51 5.67 13.13 -17.55
CA ALA A 51 6.90 13.92 -17.65
C ALA A 51 8.11 13.12 -18.14
N LEU A 52 8.11 11.79 -17.97
CA LEU A 52 9.21 10.94 -18.41
C LEU A 52 9.19 10.77 -19.94
N PRO A 53 10.39 10.66 -20.57
CA PRO A 53 10.48 10.42 -22.00
C PRO A 53 9.96 9.03 -22.39
N GLU A 54 9.73 8.84 -23.69
CA GLU A 54 9.34 7.57 -24.29
C GLU A 54 10.25 6.42 -23.83
N GLY A 55 9.62 5.28 -23.51
CA GLY A 55 10.26 4.08 -22.97
C GLY A 55 10.59 4.16 -21.48
N ALA A 56 10.38 5.32 -20.84
CA ALA A 56 10.65 5.51 -19.42
C ALA A 56 9.38 5.75 -18.59
N ALA A 57 8.23 6.04 -19.20
CA ALA A 57 7.00 6.36 -18.45
C ALA A 57 6.56 5.20 -17.55
N ILE A 58 6.77 3.95 -17.96
CA ILE A 58 6.48 2.75 -17.16
C ILE A 58 7.21 2.71 -15.82
N TYR A 59 8.40 3.33 -15.71
CA TYR A 59 9.16 3.37 -14.45
C TYR A 59 8.52 4.27 -13.39
N SER A 60 7.53 5.10 -13.75
CA SER A 60 6.71 5.83 -12.78
C SER A 60 6.05 4.88 -11.75
N LEU A 61 5.74 3.64 -12.13
CA LEU A 61 5.15 2.63 -11.25
C LEU A 61 6.06 2.24 -10.06
N LEU A 62 7.38 2.47 -10.16
CA LEU A 62 8.32 2.21 -9.07
C LEU A 62 8.01 3.05 -7.82
N VAL A 63 7.31 4.18 -7.98
CA VAL A 63 6.87 5.05 -6.87
C VAL A 63 5.91 4.33 -5.90
N LEU A 64 5.26 3.24 -6.32
CA LEU A 64 4.41 2.43 -5.44
C LEU A 64 5.23 1.55 -4.47
N LEU A 65 6.50 1.26 -4.78
CA LEU A 65 7.31 0.32 -4.00
C LEU A 65 7.55 0.79 -2.56
N PRO A 66 7.98 2.04 -2.28
CA PRO A 66 8.23 2.47 -0.91
C PRO A 66 6.99 2.34 -0.01
N GLY A 67 5.82 2.76 -0.51
CA GLY A 67 4.56 2.69 0.25
C GLY A 67 4.10 1.26 0.50
N THR A 68 4.13 0.39 -0.52
CA THR A 68 3.71 -1.00 -0.40
C THR A 68 4.66 -1.83 0.49
N LEU A 69 5.97 -1.58 0.38
CA LEU A 69 6.97 -2.22 1.24
C LEU A 69 6.84 -1.77 2.70
N ALA A 70 6.63 -0.48 2.95
CA ALA A 70 6.43 0.05 4.30
C ALA A 70 5.18 -0.54 4.97
N GLN A 71 4.05 -0.60 4.25
CA GLN A 71 2.82 -1.23 4.76
C GLN A 71 3.01 -2.73 5.02
N THR A 72 3.70 -3.43 4.13
CA THR A 72 4.00 -4.87 4.31
C THR A 72 4.89 -5.10 5.53
N ALA A 73 5.92 -4.28 5.72
CA ALA A 73 6.79 -4.32 6.88
C ALA A 73 6.02 -4.07 8.19
N GLY A 74 5.14 -3.07 8.20
CA GLY A 74 4.25 -2.78 9.33
C GLY A 74 3.33 -3.97 9.66
N ALA A 75 2.72 -4.59 8.66
CA ALA A 75 1.86 -5.77 8.85
C ALA A 75 2.64 -6.99 9.35
N LEU A 76 3.87 -7.21 8.86
CA LEU A 76 4.75 -8.30 9.30
C LEU A 76 5.32 -8.07 10.71
N TRP A 77 5.46 -6.82 11.15
CA TRP A 77 5.80 -6.50 12.53
C TRP A 77 4.59 -6.71 13.45
N MET A 78 3.41 -6.22 13.04
CA MET A 78 2.17 -6.28 13.84
C MET A 78 1.72 -7.72 14.15
N GLN A 79 1.90 -8.66 13.22
CA GLN A 79 1.51 -10.06 13.41
C GLN A 79 2.16 -10.73 14.64
N ASN A 80 3.27 -10.17 15.15
CA ASN A 80 3.95 -10.70 16.34
C ASN A 80 3.25 -10.33 17.65
N TYR A 81 2.28 -9.40 17.61
CA TYR A 81 1.62 -8.84 18.78
C TYR A 81 0.10 -8.92 18.70
N ALA A 82 -0.46 -8.78 17.50
CA ALA A 82 -1.90 -8.82 17.27
C ALA A 82 -2.22 -9.39 15.88
N PRO A 83 -3.41 -9.99 15.71
CA PRO A 83 -3.89 -10.36 14.39
C PRO A 83 -3.97 -9.15 13.46
N ARG A 84 -3.65 -9.35 12.18
CA ARG A 84 -3.69 -8.28 11.18
C ARG A 84 -5.09 -7.62 11.10
N PRO A 85 -5.15 -6.33 10.73
CA PRO A 85 -6.41 -5.62 10.58
C PRO A 85 -7.31 -6.28 9.53
N ARG A 86 -8.62 -6.06 9.64
CA ARG A 86 -9.56 -6.54 8.62
C ARG A 86 -9.29 -5.82 7.29
N PRO A 87 -9.48 -6.48 6.14
CA PRO A 87 -9.35 -5.83 4.85
C PRO A 87 -10.22 -4.57 4.79
N PRO A 88 -9.65 -3.40 4.47
CA PRO A 88 -10.43 -2.19 4.26
C PRO A 88 -11.32 -2.33 3.02
N LYS A 89 -12.37 -1.52 2.94
CA LYS A 89 -13.18 -1.40 1.73
C LYS A 89 -12.32 -0.72 0.65
N ILE A 90 -12.18 -1.37 -0.50
CA ILE A 90 -11.28 -0.97 -1.59
C ILE A 90 -11.82 0.23 -2.38
N PHE A 91 -13.15 0.35 -2.45
CA PHE A 91 -13.84 1.42 -3.17
C PHE A 91 -14.63 2.28 -2.18
N THR A 92 -13.98 3.31 -1.65
CA THR A 92 -14.61 4.36 -0.84
C THR A 92 -14.34 5.72 -1.46
N LEU A 93 -15.09 6.74 -1.02
CA LEU A 93 -14.83 8.14 -1.40
C LEU A 93 -13.41 8.57 -1.02
N SER A 94 -12.87 8.08 0.09
CA SER A 94 -11.51 8.38 0.51
C SER A 94 -10.47 7.83 -0.47
N THR A 95 -10.64 6.61 -0.97
CA THR A 95 -9.68 5.97 -1.90
C THR A 95 -9.86 6.41 -3.36
N LEU A 96 -10.93 7.14 -3.70
CA LEU A 96 -11.24 7.55 -5.07
C LEU A 96 -10.10 8.33 -5.75
N PRO A 97 -9.39 9.27 -5.09
CA PRO A 97 -8.27 9.98 -5.70
C PRO A 97 -7.14 9.04 -6.17
N ILE A 98 -6.87 7.95 -5.43
CA ILE A 98 -5.85 6.96 -5.81
C ILE A 98 -6.22 6.31 -7.14
N TRP A 99 -7.49 5.92 -7.32
CA TRP A 99 -7.98 5.32 -8.56
C TRP A 99 -7.92 6.29 -9.74
N ILE A 100 -8.23 7.56 -9.52
CA ILE A 100 -8.12 8.61 -10.53
C ILE A 100 -6.67 8.79 -10.95
N PHE A 101 -5.74 8.90 -10.00
CA PHE A 101 -4.32 9.05 -10.32
C PHE A 101 -3.73 7.81 -10.99
N LEU A 102 -4.16 6.60 -10.61
CA LEU A 102 -3.79 5.37 -11.33
C LEU A 102 -4.27 5.41 -12.79
N ALA A 103 -5.52 5.82 -13.05
CA ALA A 103 -6.03 5.94 -14.41
C ALA A 103 -5.23 6.98 -15.22
N ILE A 104 -4.92 8.14 -14.63
CA ILE A 104 -4.08 9.17 -15.26
C ILE A 104 -2.66 8.64 -15.55
N THR A 105 -2.09 7.84 -14.63
CA THR A 105 -0.77 7.22 -14.80
C THR A 105 -0.78 6.28 -16.00
N PHE A 106 -1.75 5.35 -16.07
CA PHE A 106 -1.85 4.44 -17.21
C PHE A 106 -2.09 5.17 -18.52
N ALA A 107 -2.89 6.24 -18.52
CA ALA A 107 -3.05 7.07 -19.71
C ALA A 107 -1.74 7.73 -20.16
N GLY A 108 -0.93 8.24 -19.23
CA GLY A 108 0.39 8.78 -19.52
C GLY A 108 1.36 7.74 -20.07
N ILE A 109 1.37 6.53 -19.49
CA ILE A 109 2.19 5.42 -19.99
C ILE A 109 1.75 5.00 -21.40
N ALA A 110 0.44 4.86 -21.65
CA ALA A 110 -0.07 4.55 -22.99
C ALA A 110 0.37 5.59 -24.02
N PHE A 111 0.26 6.87 -23.66
CA PHE A 111 0.60 7.97 -24.55
C PHE A 111 2.10 8.12 -24.80
N ASN A 112 2.95 7.87 -23.80
CA ASN A 112 4.39 8.07 -23.95
C ASN A 112 5.16 6.82 -24.41
N ASP A 113 4.76 5.61 -23.98
CA ASP A 113 5.53 4.38 -24.23
C ASP A 113 4.91 3.49 -25.31
N PHE A 114 3.65 3.73 -25.70
CA PHE A 114 2.92 2.89 -26.67
C PHE A 114 2.26 3.68 -27.81
N ASP A 115 2.66 4.93 -28.02
CA ASP A 115 2.14 5.73 -29.13
C ASP A 115 2.48 5.07 -30.47
N GLY A 116 1.46 4.80 -31.29
CA GLY A 116 1.63 4.04 -32.54
C GLY A 116 1.72 2.51 -32.40
N ASP A 117 1.63 1.94 -31.18
CA ASP A 117 1.47 0.50 -30.95
C ASP A 117 0.10 0.18 -30.29
N PRO A 118 -0.95 -0.05 -31.11
CA PRO A 118 -2.25 -0.46 -30.61
C PRO A 118 -2.21 -1.77 -29.81
N GLY A 119 -1.29 -2.68 -30.15
CA GLY A 119 -1.16 -3.97 -29.47
C GLY A 119 -0.68 -3.80 -28.04
N GLY A 120 0.38 -3.02 -27.84
CA GLY A 120 0.91 -2.67 -26.52
C GLY A 120 -0.10 -1.90 -25.66
N THR A 121 -0.79 -0.92 -26.24
CA THR A 121 -1.84 -0.15 -25.54
C THR A 121 -2.98 -1.06 -25.07
N ILE A 122 -3.50 -1.93 -25.96
CA ILE A 122 -4.57 -2.89 -25.63
C ILE A 122 -4.08 -3.88 -24.55
N GLY A 123 -2.86 -4.40 -24.70
CA GLY A 123 -2.26 -5.32 -23.75
C GLY A 123 -2.15 -4.71 -22.35
N MET A 124 -1.73 -3.45 -22.24
CA MET A 124 -1.65 -2.73 -20.99
C MET A 124 -3.03 -2.50 -20.36
N VAL A 125 -4.03 -2.08 -21.14
CA VAL A 125 -5.40 -1.88 -20.65
C VAL A 125 -5.99 -3.19 -20.12
N ILE A 126 -5.86 -4.28 -20.88
CA ILE A 126 -6.31 -5.61 -20.45
C ILE A 126 -5.56 -6.02 -19.18
N GLY A 127 -4.24 -5.84 -19.13
CA GLY A 127 -3.42 -6.15 -17.97
C GLY A 127 -3.84 -5.38 -16.73
N ALA A 128 -4.11 -4.07 -16.85
CA ALA A 128 -4.57 -3.23 -15.74
C ALA A 128 -5.97 -3.65 -15.25
N VAL A 129 -6.90 -3.95 -16.15
CA VAL A 129 -8.25 -4.39 -15.80
C VAL A 129 -8.24 -5.77 -15.15
N VAL A 130 -7.55 -6.74 -15.75
CA VAL A 130 -7.48 -8.12 -15.24
C VAL A 130 -6.68 -8.15 -13.94
N GLY A 131 -5.53 -7.47 -13.87
CA GLY A 131 -4.69 -7.39 -12.68
C GLY A 131 -5.41 -6.68 -11.52
N GLY A 132 -6.01 -5.52 -11.80
CA GLY A 132 -6.81 -4.77 -10.83
C GLY A 132 -8.02 -5.55 -10.33
N GLY A 133 -8.76 -6.21 -11.23
CA GLY A 133 -9.90 -7.06 -10.89
C GLY A 133 -9.51 -8.28 -10.06
N ALA A 134 -8.45 -8.99 -10.45
CA ALA A 134 -7.92 -10.12 -9.70
C ALA A 134 -7.45 -9.69 -8.30
N ALA A 135 -6.72 -8.58 -8.20
CA ALA A 135 -6.30 -8.04 -6.91
C ALA A 135 -7.51 -7.68 -6.02
N ALA A 136 -8.52 -7.00 -6.57
CA ALA A 136 -9.71 -6.61 -5.82
C ALA A 136 -10.52 -7.83 -5.31
N TYR A 137 -10.53 -8.93 -6.05
CA TYR A 137 -11.22 -10.17 -5.67
C TYR A 137 -10.40 -11.02 -4.67
N PHE A 138 -9.13 -11.29 -4.97
CA PHE A 138 -8.31 -12.24 -4.21
C PHE A 138 -7.66 -11.61 -2.97
N ALA A 139 -7.23 -10.34 -3.02
CA ALA A 139 -6.56 -9.69 -1.90
C ALA A 139 -7.38 -9.72 -0.59
N PRO A 140 -8.66 -9.34 -0.55
CA PRO A 140 -9.42 -9.39 0.70
C PRO A 140 -9.63 -10.82 1.21
N ARG A 141 -9.71 -11.80 0.30
CA ARG A 141 -9.87 -13.21 0.66
C ARG A 141 -8.60 -13.77 1.30
N PHE A 142 -7.45 -13.47 0.71
CA PHE A 142 -6.14 -13.86 1.23
C PHE A 142 -5.82 -13.17 2.55
N GLN A 143 -6.15 -11.88 2.69
CA GLN A 143 -5.99 -11.15 3.95
C GLN A 143 -6.85 -11.73 5.07
N ARG A 144 -8.10 -12.13 4.78
CA ARG A 144 -8.96 -12.81 5.76
C ARG A 144 -8.40 -14.17 6.18
N HIS A 145 -7.83 -14.93 5.24
CA HIS A 145 -7.21 -16.21 5.56
C HIS A 145 -5.99 -16.03 6.47
N LYS A 146 -5.05 -15.16 6.08
CA LYS A 146 -3.86 -14.85 6.90
C LYS A 146 -4.21 -14.37 8.30
N ARG A 147 -5.26 -13.56 8.44
CA ARG A 147 -5.73 -13.12 9.75
C ARG A 147 -6.20 -14.30 10.61
N ARG A 148 -6.92 -15.28 10.04
CA ARG A 148 -7.33 -16.48 10.78
C ARG A 148 -6.12 -17.29 11.23
N ASP A 149 -5.10 -17.38 10.38
CA ASP A 149 -3.86 -18.09 10.72
C ASP A 149 -3.11 -17.36 11.86
N ASP A 150 -3.07 -16.02 11.81
CA ASP A 150 -2.49 -15.20 12.89
C ASP A 150 -3.29 -15.34 14.20
N GLU A 151 -4.62 -15.37 14.14
CA GLU A 151 -5.50 -15.63 15.31
C GLU A 151 -5.25 -17.03 15.89
N ALA A 152 -5.15 -18.06 15.05
CA ALA A 152 -4.90 -19.43 15.48
C ALA A 152 -3.52 -19.60 16.13
N ARG A 153 -2.47 -18.98 15.55
CA ARG A 153 -1.11 -18.99 16.12
C ARG A 153 -1.08 -18.33 17.50
N LEU A 154 -1.66 -17.13 17.62
CA LEU A 154 -1.63 -16.38 18.88
C LEU A 154 -2.46 -17.07 19.98
N ASN A 155 -3.55 -17.76 19.63
CA ASN A 155 -4.30 -18.55 20.60
C ASN A 155 -3.52 -19.77 21.08
N ALA A 156 -2.82 -20.49 20.18
CA ALA A 156 -1.98 -21.61 20.58
C ALA A 156 -0.85 -21.18 21.54
N ASP A 157 -0.21 -20.04 21.27
CA ASP A 157 0.82 -19.46 22.15
C ASP A 157 0.30 -19.03 23.54
N LEU A 158 -1.03 -18.91 23.73
CA LEU A 158 -1.66 -18.58 25.02
C LEU A 158 -2.12 -19.82 25.80
N GLU A 159 -2.28 -20.96 25.12
CA GLU A 159 -2.75 -22.23 25.71
C GLU A 159 -1.59 -23.11 26.22
N ASP A 160 -0.35 -22.86 25.75
CA ASP A 160 0.91 -23.47 26.21
C ASP A 160 1.61 -22.64 27.32
#